data_AF-A0A0P0Z5B3-F1
#
_entry.id   AF-A0A0P0Z5B3-F1
#
_cell.length_a   1.000
_cell.length_b   1.000
_cell.length_c   1.000
_cell.angle_alpha   90.00
_cell.angle_beta   90.00
_cell.angle_gamma   90.00
#
_symmetry.space_group_name_H-M   'P 1'
#
loop_
_entity.id
_entity.type
_entity.pdbx_description
1 polymer ?
#
loop_
_entity_poly.entity_id
_entity_poly.type
_entity_poly.pdbx_seq_one_letter_code
_entity_poly.pdbx_strand_id
1 'polypeptide(L)'
;MLHLISAVATPDRLPSSDTALRRLERLCLMVPLALLALLFAGIAAAHAAGAGTCKATNLLATLEADGRLAAVEAEAARTVNGEGKLFRIDKPGVPPSFLLGTMHLADARVLALGEAAEAALTDARRLVIETTDVLEPAKAAAAFLAHPDLINLPKGQTLADLLSDEEEARIRAALDARGMPFHAVRTLQPWFLSISLMLPACEMAHRANGAAVLDAALAQRAEAEGKPVEGLETSAEQLAALASLPMELQLEGLVATVDLAEHLPDVMETMVSLYVDGRIAMIMPTIEAAIPNGGVLVGGGDGYAEFEERIVTDRNRRMAERMQPMLTAGAAFVAVGALHLPGEEGIVALLREAGWTVTRAD
;
A
#
# COMPACT_ATOMS: atom_id res chain seq x y z
N MET A 1 11.85 101.23 -19.66
CA MET A 1 12.85 100.62 -18.76
C MET A 1 12.99 99.16 -19.19
N LEU A 2 14.23 98.73 -19.45
CA LEU A 2 14.79 97.40 -19.80
C LEU A 2 13.91 96.16 -19.46
N HIS A 3 13.90 94.99 -20.12
CA HIS A 3 14.95 94.26 -20.85
C HIS A 3 14.40 93.02 -21.59
N LEU A 4 15.28 92.45 -22.43
CA LEU A 4 15.21 91.27 -23.30
C LEU A 4 14.63 89.97 -22.70
N ILE A 5 13.94 89.19 -23.56
CA ILE A 5 13.82 87.72 -23.44
C ILE A 5 14.71 87.10 -24.53
N SER A 6 15.66 86.26 -24.12
CA SER A 6 16.55 85.48 -24.99
C SER A 6 16.02 84.06 -25.16
N ALA A 7 16.01 83.56 -26.39
CA ALA A 7 15.67 82.19 -26.76
C ALA A 7 16.93 81.29 -26.73
N VAL A 8 16.79 80.05 -26.26
CA VAL A 8 17.80 78.99 -26.45
C VAL A 8 17.10 77.70 -26.88
N ALA A 9 17.67 77.10 -27.93
CA ALA A 9 17.24 75.89 -28.61
C ALA A 9 17.49 74.61 -27.80
N THR A 10 16.64 73.60 -28.05
CA THR A 10 16.71 72.21 -27.54
C THR A 10 17.59 71.31 -28.42
N PRO A 11 18.39 70.40 -27.85
CA PRO A 11 18.98 69.29 -28.59
C PRO A 11 18.24 67.95 -28.36
N ASP A 12 18.28 67.12 -29.41
CA ASP A 12 17.75 65.76 -29.53
C ASP A 12 18.21 64.79 -28.42
N ARG A 13 17.29 63.94 -27.94
CA ARG A 13 17.57 62.85 -27.00
C ARG A 13 17.82 61.54 -27.74
N LEU A 14 19.04 61.02 -27.62
CA LEU A 14 19.37 59.62 -27.90
C LEU A 14 18.57 58.69 -26.95
N PRO A 15 18.15 57.50 -27.41
CA PRO A 15 17.45 56.54 -26.55
C PRO A 15 18.37 56.10 -25.41
N SER A 16 17.86 56.21 -24.18
CA SER A 16 18.63 55.94 -22.97
C SER A 16 19.09 54.49 -22.90
N SER A 17 20.36 54.31 -22.55
CA SER A 17 21.04 53.05 -22.22
C SER A 17 20.25 52.14 -21.27
N ASP A 18 19.33 52.72 -20.50
CA ASP A 18 18.42 52.08 -19.56
C ASP A 18 17.47 51.05 -20.24
N THR A 19 17.07 51.27 -21.49
CA THR A 19 16.20 50.31 -22.21
C THR A 19 16.94 49.08 -22.73
N ALA A 20 18.22 49.20 -23.08
CA ALA A 20 19.04 48.07 -23.50
C ALA A 20 19.45 47.18 -22.31
N LEU A 21 19.79 47.80 -21.17
CA LEU A 21 20.10 47.10 -19.93
C LEU A 21 18.92 46.30 -19.38
N ARG A 22 17.72 46.89 -19.33
CA ARG A 22 16.51 46.17 -18.87
C ARG A 22 16.09 45.01 -19.78
N ARG A 23 16.40 45.08 -21.08
CA ARG A 23 16.20 43.96 -22.02
C ARG A 23 17.22 42.84 -21.79
N LEU A 24 18.47 43.19 -21.48
CA LEU A 24 19.51 42.23 -21.13
C LEU A 24 19.20 41.52 -19.81
N GLU A 25 18.76 42.23 -18.78
CA GLU A 25 18.37 41.66 -17.48
C GLU A 25 17.19 40.70 -17.60
N ARG A 26 16.17 41.05 -18.38
CA ARG A 26 15.03 40.16 -18.66
C ARG A 26 15.46 38.91 -19.41
N LEU A 27 16.37 39.03 -20.38
CA LEU A 27 16.91 37.89 -21.11
C LEU A 27 17.76 36.98 -20.20
N CYS A 28 18.58 37.55 -19.32
CA CYS A 28 19.39 36.82 -18.34
C CYS A 28 18.56 36.13 -17.25
N LEU A 29 17.34 36.57 -16.96
CA LEU A 29 16.41 35.89 -16.04
C LEU A 29 15.56 34.82 -16.76
N MET A 30 15.19 35.04 -18.03
CA MET A 30 14.38 34.10 -18.80
C MET A 30 15.15 32.82 -19.18
N VAL A 31 16.45 32.92 -19.46
CA VAL A 31 17.30 31.76 -19.82
C VAL A 31 17.43 30.72 -18.69
N PRO A 32 17.76 31.08 -17.43
CA PRO A 32 17.81 30.12 -16.34
C PRO A 32 16.43 29.57 -15.96
N LEU A 33 15.34 30.35 -16.08
CA LEU A 33 13.97 29.84 -15.88
C LEU A 33 13.54 28.85 -16.98
N ALA A 34 13.91 29.10 -18.24
CA ALA A 34 13.66 28.17 -19.34
C ALA A 34 14.52 26.89 -19.22
N LEU A 35 15.77 27.01 -18.76
CA LEU A 35 16.64 25.87 -18.47
C LEU A 35 16.12 25.06 -17.27
N LEU A 36 15.60 25.72 -16.23
CA LEU A 36 14.98 25.05 -15.08
C LEU A 36 13.68 24.34 -15.52
N ALA A 37 12.85 24.97 -16.35
CA ALA A 37 11.65 24.34 -16.90
C ALA A 37 11.97 23.15 -17.82
N LEU A 38 13.06 23.22 -18.60
CA LEU A 38 13.55 22.09 -19.41
C LEU A 38 14.15 20.96 -18.56
N LEU A 39 14.81 21.29 -17.44
CA LEU A 39 15.26 20.32 -16.43
C LEU A 39 14.08 19.62 -15.75
N PHE A 40 13.05 20.36 -15.34
CA PHE A 40 11.82 19.78 -14.77
C PHE A 40 11.02 18.98 -15.80
N ALA A 41 10.94 19.43 -17.06
CA ALA A 41 10.32 18.66 -18.14
C ALA A 41 11.11 17.39 -18.48
N GLY A 42 12.44 17.43 -18.41
CA GLY A 42 13.31 16.27 -18.59
C GLY A 42 13.20 15.26 -17.45
N ILE A 43 13.09 15.72 -16.19
CA ILE A 43 12.87 14.87 -15.02
C ILE A 43 11.45 14.26 -15.04
N ALA A 44 10.43 15.04 -15.42
CA ALA A 44 9.06 14.54 -15.58
C ALA A 44 8.93 13.56 -16.75
N ALA A 45 9.61 13.81 -17.88
CA ALA A 45 9.64 12.89 -19.02
C ALA A 45 10.46 11.63 -18.72
N ALA A 46 11.53 11.70 -17.92
CA ALA A 46 12.26 10.53 -17.44
C ALA A 46 11.45 9.69 -16.45
N HIS A 47 10.61 10.32 -15.61
CA HIS A 47 9.66 9.61 -14.74
C HIS A 47 8.48 9.02 -15.53
N ALA A 48 7.98 9.71 -16.56
CA ALA A 48 6.92 9.21 -17.42
C ALA A 48 7.40 8.09 -18.37
N ALA A 49 8.65 8.16 -18.84
CA ALA A 49 9.28 7.10 -19.63
C ALA A 49 9.65 5.86 -18.79
N GLY A 50 9.66 5.99 -17.45
CA GLY A 50 9.83 4.91 -16.48
C GLY A 50 8.53 4.22 -16.05
N ALA A 51 7.36 4.68 -16.54
CA ALA A 51 6.13 3.90 -16.47
C ALA A 51 6.21 2.74 -17.47
N GLY A 52 7.18 1.85 -17.24
CA GLY A 52 7.27 0.60 -17.96
C GLY A 52 5.93 -0.10 -17.83
N THR A 53 5.35 -0.53 -18.96
CA THR A 53 4.30 -1.54 -18.94
C THR A 53 4.72 -2.61 -17.95
N CYS A 54 3.96 -2.79 -16.87
CA CYS A 54 4.24 -3.74 -15.82
C CYS A 54 4.05 -5.15 -16.42
N LYS A 55 5.05 -5.59 -17.19
CA LYS A 55 5.06 -6.90 -17.81
C LYS A 55 5.30 -7.89 -16.67
N ALA A 56 4.20 -8.41 -16.17
CA ALA A 56 4.16 -9.47 -15.20
C ALA A 56 3.37 -10.64 -15.79
N THR A 57 3.75 -11.84 -15.42
CA THR A 57 3.09 -13.08 -15.83
C THR A 57 2.26 -13.59 -14.66
N ASN A 58 1.00 -13.92 -14.92
CA ASN A 58 0.19 -14.62 -13.93
C ASN A 58 0.69 -16.07 -13.80
N LEU A 59 1.17 -16.43 -12.61
CA LEU A 59 1.81 -17.70 -12.30
C LEU A 59 0.82 -18.89 -12.34
N LEU A 60 -0.49 -18.65 -12.31
CA LEU A 60 -1.51 -19.70 -12.46
C LEU A 60 -1.36 -20.45 -13.78
N ALA A 61 -1.05 -19.74 -14.88
CA ALA A 61 -0.86 -20.36 -16.19
C ALA A 61 0.35 -21.31 -16.20
N THR A 62 1.43 -20.95 -15.48
CA THR A 62 2.60 -21.81 -15.31
C THR A 62 2.25 -23.05 -14.50
N LEU A 63 1.55 -22.89 -13.37
CA LEU A 63 1.10 -24.01 -12.55
C LEU A 63 0.14 -24.95 -13.28
N GLU A 64 -0.72 -24.41 -14.15
CA GLU A 64 -1.60 -25.20 -15.00
C GLU A 64 -0.80 -26.02 -16.02
N ALA A 65 0.14 -25.39 -16.73
CA ALA A 65 1.00 -26.06 -17.71
C ALA A 65 1.84 -27.18 -17.09
N ASP A 66 2.29 -27.00 -15.85
CA ASP A 66 3.08 -27.98 -15.09
C ASP A 66 2.20 -29.06 -14.42
N GLY A 67 0.87 -28.98 -14.52
CA GLY A 67 -0.06 -29.92 -13.90
C GLY A 67 -0.15 -29.81 -12.38
N ARG A 68 0.26 -28.68 -11.80
CA ARG A 68 0.34 -28.43 -10.35
C ARG A 68 -0.84 -27.62 -9.81
N LEU A 69 -1.58 -26.92 -10.68
CA LEU A 69 -2.72 -26.07 -10.29
C LEU A 69 -3.81 -26.85 -9.53
N ALA A 70 -4.12 -28.08 -9.93
CA ALA A 70 -5.17 -28.87 -9.27
C ALA A 70 -4.88 -29.16 -7.79
N ALA A 71 -3.60 -29.28 -7.40
CA ALA A 71 -3.22 -29.48 -6.00
C ALA A 71 -3.43 -28.20 -5.19
N VAL A 72 -3.06 -27.04 -5.74
CA VAL A 72 -3.29 -25.70 -5.17
C VAL A 72 -4.78 -25.46 -4.97
N GLU A 73 -5.61 -25.80 -5.96
CA GLU A 73 -7.07 -25.66 -5.87
C GLU A 73 -7.67 -26.57 -4.81
N ALA A 74 -7.24 -27.84 -4.75
CA ALA A 74 -7.70 -28.78 -3.75
C ALA A 74 -7.32 -28.36 -2.32
N GLU A 75 -6.14 -27.74 -2.16
CA GLU A 75 -5.71 -27.17 -0.89
C GLU A 75 -6.56 -25.98 -0.48
N ALA A 76 -6.71 -24.99 -1.37
CA ALA A 76 -7.50 -23.78 -1.10
C ALA A 76 -8.98 -24.10 -0.82
N ALA A 77 -9.54 -25.13 -1.45
CA ALA A 77 -10.91 -25.57 -1.24
C ALA A 77 -11.18 -26.10 0.19
N ARG A 78 -10.13 -26.42 0.98
CA ARG A 78 -10.26 -26.80 2.39
C ARG A 78 -10.47 -25.60 3.31
N THR A 79 -10.15 -24.40 2.85
CA THR A 79 -10.26 -23.18 3.64
C THR A 79 -11.70 -22.67 3.58
N VAL A 80 -12.40 -22.69 4.72
CA VAL A 80 -13.75 -22.13 4.82
C VAL A 80 -13.73 -20.64 4.50
N ASN A 81 -14.77 -20.16 3.81
CA ASN A 81 -14.85 -18.77 3.33
C ASN A 81 -13.62 -18.34 2.49
N GLY A 82 -12.96 -19.30 1.83
CA GLY A 82 -11.79 -19.04 0.98
C GLY A 82 -12.09 -18.33 -0.33
N GLU A 83 -13.37 -18.19 -0.67
CA GLU A 83 -13.85 -17.47 -1.84
C GLU A 83 -14.80 -16.33 -1.46
N GLY A 84 -14.78 -15.28 -2.28
CA GLY A 84 -15.57 -14.07 -2.12
C GLY A 84 -14.79 -12.95 -1.47
N LYS A 85 -15.09 -11.73 -1.89
CA LYS A 85 -14.59 -10.48 -1.31
C LYS A 85 -15.67 -9.70 -0.60
N LEU A 86 -16.94 -9.84 -1.01
CA LEU A 86 -18.04 -9.14 -0.39
C LEU A 86 -18.93 -10.12 0.37
N PHE A 87 -19.21 -9.78 1.62
CA PHE A 87 -20.11 -10.54 2.48
C PHE A 87 -21.17 -9.60 3.03
N ARG A 88 -22.42 -10.05 3.01
CA ARG A 88 -23.55 -9.40 3.66
C ARG A 88 -23.69 -9.91 5.08
N ILE A 89 -23.89 -9.00 6.03
CA ILE A 89 -24.05 -9.26 7.46
C ILE A 89 -25.47 -8.86 7.88
N ASP A 90 -26.25 -9.84 8.33
CA ASP A 90 -27.66 -9.69 8.71
C ASP A 90 -27.93 -10.07 10.16
N LYS A 91 -28.88 -9.37 10.78
CA LYS A 91 -29.51 -9.74 12.05
C LYS A 91 -30.94 -9.20 12.12
N PRO A 92 -31.92 -9.97 12.64
CA PRO A 92 -33.31 -9.51 12.72
C PRO A 92 -33.46 -8.16 13.42
N GLY A 93 -34.15 -7.23 12.78
CA GLY A 93 -34.39 -5.89 13.32
C GLY A 93 -33.24 -4.89 13.17
N VAL A 94 -32.11 -5.30 12.58
CA VAL A 94 -30.95 -4.44 12.31
C VAL A 94 -30.82 -4.24 10.80
N PRO A 95 -30.67 -3.00 10.28
CA PRO A 95 -30.35 -2.78 8.88
C PRO A 95 -29.06 -3.54 8.49
N PRO A 96 -29.03 -4.19 7.32
CA PRO A 96 -27.88 -5.01 6.94
C PRO A 96 -26.61 -4.19 6.86
N SER A 97 -25.49 -4.83 7.18
CA SER A 97 -24.15 -4.29 6.95
C SER A 97 -23.43 -5.16 5.93
N PHE A 98 -22.30 -4.69 5.42
CA PHE A 98 -21.48 -5.41 4.46
C PHE A 98 -20.03 -5.43 4.92
N LEU A 99 -19.31 -6.48 4.56
CA LEU A 99 -17.89 -6.69 4.82
C LEU A 99 -17.19 -6.92 3.49
N LEU A 100 -16.30 -6.02 3.13
CA LEU A 100 -15.46 -6.09 1.94
C LEU A 100 -14.02 -6.45 2.33
N GLY A 101 -13.45 -7.42 1.62
CA GLY A 101 -12.02 -7.72 1.59
C GLY A 101 -11.29 -6.73 0.68
N THR A 102 -10.40 -5.91 1.23
CA THR A 102 -9.57 -4.96 0.49
C THR A 102 -8.21 -5.56 0.15
N MET A 103 -7.54 -4.94 -0.82
CA MET A 103 -6.12 -5.16 -1.10
C MET A 103 -5.44 -3.79 -1.12
N HIS A 104 -4.34 -3.63 -0.39
CA HIS A 104 -3.64 -2.35 -0.19
C HIS A 104 -2.83 -1.88 -1.41
N LEU A 105 -3.48 -1.86 -2.58
CA LEU A 105 -2.90 -1.49 -3.87
C LEU A 105 -3.72 -0.40 -4.56
N ALA A 106 -3.04 0.36 -5.41
CA ALA A 106 -3.62 1.37 -6.28
C ALA A 106 -3.91 0.85 -7.70
N ASP A 107 -3.79 -0.46 -7.94
CA ASP A 107 -4.15 -1.12 -9.20
C ASP A 107 -5.63 -0.85 -9.54
N ALA A 108 -5.89 -0.40 -10.77
CA ALA A 108 -7.23 -0.03 -11.21
C ALA A 108 -8.25 -1.18 -11.11
N ARG A 109 -7.82 -2.44 -11.26
CA ARG A 109 -8.68 -3.62 -11.11
C ARG A 109 -9.09 -3.85 -9.65
N VAL A 110 -8.20 -3.51 -8.71
CA VAL A 110 -8.48 -3.55 -7.27
C VAL A 110 -9.42 -2.41 -6.87
N LEU A 111 -9.22 -1.22 -7.45
CA LEU A 111 -10.08 -0.05 -7.20
C LEU A 111 -11.49 -0.18 -7.80
N ALA A 112 -11.66 -1.02 -8.82
CA ALA A 112 -12.94 -1.26 -9.47
C ALA A 112 -13.82 -2.19 -8.63
N LEU A 113 -14.59 -1.61 -7.72
CA LEU A 113 -15.59 -2.35 -6.94
C LEU A 113 -16.67 -2.94 -7.88
N GLY A 114 -17.10 -4.16 -7.60
CA GLY A 114 -18.26 -4.77 -8.26
C GLY A 114 -19.56 -4.04 -7.92
N GLU A 115 -20.59 -4.20 -8.76
CA GLU A 115 -21.88 -3.50 -8.62
C GLU A 115 -22.51 -3.68 -7.22
N ALA A 116 -22.41 -4.88 -6.65
CA ALA A 116 -22.93 -5.17 -5.31
C ALA A 116 -22.19 -4.40 -4.22
N ALA A 117 -20.86 -4.28 -4.32
CA ALA A 117 -20.05 -3.53 -3.37
C ALA A 117 -20.28 -2.01 -3.51
N GLU A 118 -20.43 -1.52 -4.74
CA GLU A 118 -20.79 -0.12 -4.99
C GLU A 118 -22.16 0.25 -4.41
N ALA A 119 -23.17 -0.61 -4.61
CA ALA A 119 -24.50 -0.41 -4.05
C ALA A 119 -24.47 -0.44 -2.51
N ALA A 120 -23.78 -1.44 -1.94
CA ALA A 120 -23.62 -1.56 -0.49
C ALA A 120 -22.91 -0.35 0.14
N LEU A 121 -21.84 0.16 -0.49
CA LEU A 121 -21.15 1.36 -0.04
C LEU A 121 -22.04 2.59 -0.12
N THR A 122 -22.80 2.73 -1.22
CA THR A 122 -23.74 3.84 -1.44
C THR A 122 -24.81 3.89 -0.35
N ASP A 123 -25.43 2.74 -0.04
CA ASP A 123 -26.52 2.62 0.93
C ASP A 123 -26.06 2.68 2.40
N ALA A 124 -24.76 2.48 2.64
CA ALA A 124 -24.20 2.50 3.99
C ALA A 124 -24.26 3.90 4.62
N ARG A 125 -24.50 3.94 5.93
CA ARG A 125 -24.52 5.16 6.74
C ARG A 125 -23.16 5.52 7.31
N ARG A 126 -22.21 4.59 7.28
CA ARG A 126 -20.85 4.73 7.81
C ARG A 126 -19.89 3.80 7.08
N LEU A 127 -18.64 4.21 7.03
CA LEU A 127 -17.53 3.36 6.64
C LEU A 127 -16.75 2.95 7.88
N VAL A 128 -16.43 1.67 7.99
CA VAL A 128 -15.56 1.12 9.02
C VAL A 128 -14.35 0.50 8.32
N ILE A 129 -13.15 0.94 8.65
CA ILE A 129 -11.90 0.46 8.06
C ILE A 129 -10.95 -0.05 9.14
N GLU A 130 -9.87 -0.74 8.76
CA GLU A 130 -8.86 -1.17 9.73
C GLU A 130 -8.28 0.01 10.51
N THR A 131 -7.88 1.09 9.84
CA THR A 131 -7.36 2.27 10.52
C THR A 131 -7.70 3.55 9.80
N THR A 132 -8.14 4.58 10.54
CA THR A 132 -8.40 5.92 9.98
C THR A 132 -7.13 6.70 9.71
N ASP A 133 -5.98 6.23 10.17
CA ASP A 133 -4.70 6.88 9.96
C ASP A 133 -4.32 6.95 8.46
N VAL A 134 -4.96 6.13 7.60
CA VAL A 134 -4.84 6.22 6.14
C VAL A 134 -5.32 7.55 5.56
N LEU A 135 -6.23 8.24 6.25
CA LEU A 135 -6.74 9.57 5.86
C LEU A 135 -5.78 10.69 6.27
N GLU A 136 -4.90 10.42 7.23
CA GLU A 136 -4.01 11.41 7.83
C GLU A 136 -2.54 10.95 7.74
N PRO A 137 -1.87 11.09 6.58
CA PRO A 137 -0.48 10.67 6.41
C PRO A 137 0.48 11.27 7.45
N ALA A 138 0.19 12.50 7.93
CA ALA A 138 0.93 13.13 9.00
C ALA A 138 0.79 12.41 10.35
N LYS A 139 -0.40 11.86 10.64
CA LYS A 139 -0.68 11.09 11.86
C LYS A 139 -0.01 9.71 11.80
N ALA A 140 -0.04 9.06 10.64
CA ALA A 140 0.74 7.85 10.41
C ALA A 140 2.24 8.10 10.62
N ALA A 141 2.79 9.16 10.00
CA ALA A 141 4.18 9.59 10.21
C ALA A 141 4.50 9.90 11.69
N ALA A 142 3.58 10.54 12.41
CA ALA A 142 3.73 10.81 13.83
C ALA A 142 3.74 9.53 14.67
N ALA A 143 2.92 8.53 14.33
CA ALA A 143 2.95 7.21 14.98
C ALA A 143 4.31 6.53 14.80
N PHE A 144 4.89 6.61 13.59
CA PHE A 144 6.24 6.09 13.36
C PHE A 144 7.29 6.81 14.23
N LEU A 145 7.22 8.14 14.34
CA LEU A 145 8.13 8.92 15.17
C LEU A 145 7.93 8.70 16.68
N ALA A 146 6.71 8.44 17.12
CA ALA A 146 6.37 8.20 18.52
C ALA A 146 6.81 6.81 19.01
N HIS A 147 7.00 5.86 18.08
CA HIS A 147 7.36 4.48 18.38
C HIS A 147 8.64 4.04 17.66
N PRO A 148 9.78 4.71 17.90
CA PRO A 148 11.03 4.40 17.20
C PRO A 148 11.50 2.97 17.47
N ASP A 149 11.16 2.39 18.63
CA ASP A 149 11.53 1.02 19.03
C ASP A 149 10.78 -0.06 18.23
N LEU A 150 9.62 0.27 17.62
CA LEU A 150 8.90 -0.67 16.76
C LEU A 150 9.54 -0.77 15.37
N ILE A 151 10.28 0.26 14.94
CA ILE A 151 10.79 0.39 13.57
C ILE A 151 12.29 0.20 13.52
N ASN A 152 13.00 0.59 14.58
CA ASN A 152 14.45 0.47 14.68
C ASN A 152 14.82 -0.75 15.53
N LEU A 153 15.96 -1.34 15.20
CA LEU A 153 16.64 -2.30 16.05
C LEU A 153 17.02 -1.65 17.40
N PRO A 154 17.19 -2.46 18.45
CA PRO A 154 17.72 -2.00 19.73
C PRO A 154 18.98 -1.15 19.58
N LYS A 155 19.10 -0.12 20.43
CA LYS A 155 20.20 0.84 20.34
C LYS A 155 21.57 0.15 20.33
N GLY A 156 22.35 0.43 19.29
CA GLY A 156 23.71 -0.08 19.11
C GLY A 156 23.79 -1.37 18.29
N GLN A 157 22.65 -1.98 17.97
CA GLN A 157 22.55 -3.07 17.02
C GLN A 157 22.29 -2.55 15.61
N THR A 158 22.78 -3.29 14.62
CA THR A 158 22.58 -3.06 13.19
C THR A 158 22.26 -4.38 12.50
N LEU A 159 21.71 -4.30 11.29
CA LEU A 159 21.48 -5.47 10.46
C LEU A 159 22.76 -6.29 10.22
N ALA A 160 23.92 -5.64 10.14
CA ALA A 160 25.21 -6.31 9.98
C ALA A 160 25.59 -7.19 11.19
N ASP A 161 25.03 -6.90 12.38
CA ASP A 161 25.25 -7.73 13.57
C ASP A 161 24.35 -9.00 13.57
N LEU A 162 23.36 -9.06 12.68
CA LEU A 162 22.32 -10.07 12.62
C LEU A 162 22.40 -10.97 11.39
N LEU A 163 23.11 -10.53 10.35
CA LEU A 163 23.18 -11.21 9.05
C LEU A 163 24.54 -11.90 8.87
N SER A 164 24.55 -13.00 8.14
CA SER A 164 25.79 -13.53 7.57
C SER A 164 26.32 -12.60 6.46
N ASP A 165 27.62 -12.70 6.16
CA ASP A 165 28.25 -11.93 5.07
C ASP A 165 27.54 -12.13 3.72
N GLU A 166 27.03 -13.34 3.46
CA GLU A 166 26.30 -13.68 2.24
C GLU A 166 24.91 -13.04 2.18
N GLU A 167 24.14 -13.10 3.27
CA GLU A 167 22.83 -12.45 3.36
C GLU A 167 22.95 -10.93 3.26
N GLU A 168 23.94 -10.34 3.96
CA GLU A 168 24.18 -8.91 3.90
C GLU A 168 24.52 -8.47 2.46
N ALA A 169 25.36 -9.22 1.75
CA ALA A 169 25.70 -8.93 0.35
C ALA A 169 24.46 -8.96 -0.55
N ARG A 170 23.58 -9.96 -0.39
CA ARG A 170 22.31 -10.06 -1.14
C ARG A 170 21.37 -8.89 -0.84
N ILE A 171 21.18 -8.57 0.44
CA ILE A 171 20.32 -7.46 0.88
C ILE A 171 20.84 -6.12 0.34
N ARG A 172 22.15 -5.87 0.41
CA ARG A 172 22.78 -4.67 -0.16
C ARG A 172 22.48 -4.53 -1.64
N ALA A 173 22.65 -5.60 -2.43
CA ALA A 173 22.37 -5.57 -3.86
C ALA A 173 20.89 -5.23 -4.16
N ALA A 174 19.94 -5.82 -3.42
CA ALA A 174 18.52 -5.55 -3.60
C ALA A 174 18.10 -4.13 -3.19
N LEU A 175 18.77 -3.57 -2.18
CA LEU A 175 18.58 -2.17 -1.75
C LEU A 175 19.19 -1.18 -2.76
N ASP A 176 20.39 -1.47 -3.27
CA ASP A 176 21.06 -0.65 -4.27
C ASP A 176 20.26 -0.57 -5.57
N ALA A 177 19.62 -1.68 -5.99
CA ALA A 177 18.71 -1.72 -7.14
C ALA A 177 17.50 -0.77 -6.98
N ARG A 178 17.13 -0.43 -5.73
CA ARG A 178 16.08 0.54 -5.40
C ARG A 178 16.62 1.91 -5.00
N GLY A 179 17.93 2.15 -5.16
CA GLY A 179 18.58 3.41 -4.79
C GLY A 179 18.58 3.67 -3.28
N MET A 180 18.49 2.63 -2.45
CA MET A 180 18.47 2.72 -0.99
C MET A 180 19.84 2.31 -0.43
N PRO A 181 20.68 3.25 0.05
CA PRO A 181 21.97 2.87 0.60
C PRO A 181 21.81 2.09 1.91
N PHE A 182 22.44 0.91 2.03
CA PHE A 182 22.34 0.07 3.23
C PHE A 182 22.64 0.83 4.54
N HIS A 183 23.62 1.75 4.52
CA HIS A 183 23.96 2.53 5.71
C HIS A 183 22.83 3.43 6.24
N ALA A 184 21.89 3.82 5.37
CA ALA A 184 20.72 4.64 5.72
C ALA A 184 19.62 3.82 6.42
N VAL A 185 19.62 2.50 6.22
CA VAL A 185 18.60 1.59 6.74
C VAL A 185 19.11 0.53 7.69
N ARG A 186 20.42 0.50 7.96
CA ARG A 186 21.08 -0.51 8.81
C ARG A 186 20.56 -0.61 10.24
N THR A 187 19.82 0.39 10.71
CA THR A 187 19.21 0.41 12.06
C THR A 187 17.74 0.04 12.04
N LEU A 188 17.12 -0.18 10.88
CA LEU A 188 15.72 -0.57 10.77
C LEU A 188 15.56 -2.05 11.10
N GLN A 189 14.40 -2.42 11.65
CA GLN A 189 14.03 -3.82 11.86
C GLN A 189 13.82 -4.52 10.51
N PRO A 190 14.17 -5.82 10.39
CA PRO A 190 14.04 -6.56 9.14
C PRO A 190 12.62 -6.56 8.57
N TRP A 191 11.57 -6.69 9.40
CA TRP A 191 10.17 -6.68 8.95
C TRP A 191 9.82 -5.39 8.16
N PHE A 192 10.36 -4.25 8.58
CA PHE A 192 10.09 -2.96 7.95
C PHE A 192 10.73 -2.87 6.56
N LEU A 193 11.93 -3.44 6.43
CA LEU A 193 12.61 -3.57 5.14
C LEU A 193 11.88 -4.53 4.22
N SER A 194 11.39 -5.66 4.72
CA SER A 194 10.62 -6.63 3.92
C SER A 194 9.40 -5.96 3.28
N ILE A 195 8.60 -5.23 4.05
CA ILE A 195 7.42 -4.51 3.52
C ILE A 195 7.83 -3.48 2.46
N SER A 196 8.91 -2.74 2.71
CA SER A 196 9.41 -1.72 1.79
C SER A 196 9.92 -2.33 0.48
N LEU A 197 10.57 -3.49 0.54
CA LEU A 197 11.10 -4.20 -0.62
C LEU A 197 10.01 -4.95 -1.40
N MET A 198 8.93 -5.39 -0.74
CA MET A 198 7.83 -6.10 -1.39
C MET A 198 6.98 -5.20 -2.30
N LEU A 199 7.05 -3.88 -2.13
CA LEU A 199 6.33 -2.92 -2.96
C LEU A 199 6.89 -2.92 -4.41
N PRO A 200 6.13 -3.36 -5.42
CA PRO A 200 6.63 -3.42 -6.79
C PRO A 200 6.79 -2.00 -7.37
N ALA A 201 7.72 -1.84 -8.32
CA ALA A 201 7.96 -0.55 -8.99
C ALA A 201 6.70 0.04 -9.66
N CYS A 202 5.81 -0.84 -10.14
CA CYS A 202 4.51 -0.46 -10.71
C CYS A 202 3.63 0.29 -9.69
N GLU A 203 3.49 -0.28 -8.49
CA GLU A 203 2.71 0.32 -7.40
C GLU A 203 3.36 1.61 -6.90
N MET A 204 4.70 1.67 -6.82
CA MET A 204 5.39 2.92 -6.53
C MET A 204 5.07 4.01 -7.56
N ALA A 205 5.03 3.67 -8.85
CA ALA A 205 4.67 4.61 -9.91
C ALA A 205 3.20 5.05 -9.81
N HIS A 206 2.26 4.14 -9.50
CA HIS A 206 0.86 4.49 -9.26
C HIS A 206 0.72 5.51 -8.12
N ARG A 207 1.37 5.25 -6.98
CA ARG A 207 1.34 6.14 -5.82
C ARG A 207 2.02 7.48 -6.10
N ALA A 208 3.15 7.48 -6.82
CA ALA A 208 3.83 8.71 -7.24
C ALA A 208 2.97 9.59 -8.15
N ASN A 209 2.06 8.99 -8.91
CA ASN A 209 1.05 9.68 -9.73
C ASN A 209 -0.21 10.09 -8.95
N GLY A 210 -0.23 9.90 -7.63
CA GLY A 210 -1.31 10.31 -6.75
C GLY A 210 -2.46 9.30 -6.60
N ALA A 211 -2.30 8.08 -7.10
CA ALA A 211 -3.30 7.04 -6.90
C ALA A 211 -3.30 6.57 -5.43
N ALA A 212 -4.47 6.60 -4.79
CA ALA A 212 -4.67 6.06 -3.46
C ALA A 212 -4.91 4.56 -3.52
N VAL A 213 -4.43 3.83 -2.50
CA VAL A 213 -4.82 2.42 -2.31
C VAL A 213 -6.31 2.32 -1.97
N LEU A 214 -6.92 1.15 -2.21
CA LEU A 214 -8.37 0.95 -2.06
C LEU A 214 -8.92 1.44 -0.70
N ASP A 215 -8.25 1.16 0.41
CA ASP A 215 -8.69 1.54 1.75
C ASP A 215 -8.80 3.07 1.90
N ALA A 216 -7.78 3.79 1.42
CA ALA A 216 -7.75 5.24 1.42
C ALA A 216 -8.77 5.82 0.42
N ALA A 217 -8.94 5.19 -0.74
CA ALA A 217 -9.94 5.60 -1.73
C ALA A 217 -11.37 5.46 -1.18
N LEU A 218 -11.69 4.36 -0.50
CA LEU A 218 -12.96 4.16 0.19
C LEU A 218 -13.19 5.23 1.27
N ALA A 219 -12.16 5.50 2.08
CA ALA A 219 -12.23 6.48 3.15
C ALA A 219 -12.46 7.91 2.61
N GLN A 220 -11.71 8.31 1.58
CA GLN A 220 -11.89 9.61 0.92
C GLN A 220 -13.29 9.75 0.29
N ARG A 221 -13.82 8.69 -0.32
CA ARG A 221 -15.19 8.67 -0.86
C ARG A 221 -16.23 8.85 0.24
N ALA A 222 -16.09 8.13 1.36
CA ALA A 222 -16.99 8.23 2.49
C ALA A 222 -16.98 9.66 3.09
N GLU A 223 -15.80 10.28 3.25
CA GLU A 223 -15.69 11.67 3.72
C GLU A 223 -16.35 12.65 2.75
N ALA A 224 -16.13 12.48 1.43
CA ALA A 224 -16.74 13.33 0.41
C ALA A 224 -18.28 13.23 0.39
N GLU A 225 -18.83 12.08 0.78
CA GLU A 225 -20.27 11.83 0.93
C GLU A 225 -20.81 12.21 2.33
N GLY A 226 -19.95 12.69 3.24
CA GLY A 226 -20.33 13.05 4.61
C GLY A 226 -20.64 11.85 5.51
N LYS A 227 -20.19 10.66 5.14
CA LYS A 227 -20.30 9.44 5.96
C LYS A 227 -19.18 9.43 7.00
N PRO A 228 -19.48 9.18 8.29
CA PRO A 228 -18.43 8.99 9.29
C PRO A 228 -17.55 7.78 8.92
N VAL A 229 -16.24 7.95 9.09
CA VAL A 229 -15.23 6.91 8.93
C VAL A 229 -14.70 6.51 10.30
N GLU A 230 -14.81 5.23 10.64
CA GLU A 230 -14.42 4.68 11.93
C GLU A 230 -13.32 3.62 11.74
N GLY A 231 -12.37 3.54 12.68
CA GLY A 231 -11.23 2.63 12.62
C GLY A 231 -11.38 1.48 13.62
N LEU A 232 -11.00 0.28 13.22
CA LEU A 232 -10.97 -0.90 14.11
C LEU A 232 -9.67 -1.00 14.90
N GLU A 233 -8.60 -0.42 14.39
CA GLU A 233 -7.24 -0.44 14.91
C GLU A 233 -6.53 0.90 14.65
N THR A 234 -5.40 1.09 15.32
CA THR A 234 -4.47 2.20 15.09
C THR A 234 -3.25 1.71 14.32
N SER A 235 -2.55 2.61 13.61
CA SER A 235 -1.27 2.26 12.97
C SER A 235 -0.26 1.72 13.99
N ALA A 236 -0.24 2.25 15.22
CA ALA A 236 0.65 1.77 16.27
C ALA A 236 0.36 0.31 16.66
N GLU A 237 -0.91 -0.12 16.71
CA GLU A 237 -1.28 -1.53 16.94
C GLU A 237 -0.82 -2.43 15.80
N GLN A 238 -0.96 -2.00 14.55
CA GLN A 238 -0.48 -2.76 13.39
C GLN A 238 1.06 -2.87 13.37
N LEU A 239 1.77 -1.78 13.66
CA LEU A 239 3.23 -1.77 13.78
C LEU A 239 3.70 -2.66 14.92
N ALA A 240 3.02 -2.64 16.06
CA ALA A 240 3.34 -3.49 17.20
C ALA A 240 3.16 -4.98 16.87
N ALA A 241 2.13 -5.34 16.10
CA ALA A 241 1.93 -6.72 15.64
C ALA A 241 3.12 -7.20 14.79
N LEU A 242 3.54 -6.40 13.79
CA LEU A 242 4.68 -6.71 12.92
C LEU A 242 6.00 -6.80 13.71
N ALA A 243 6.25 -5.82 14.60
CA ALA A 243 7.45 -5.80 15.43
C ALA A 243 7.47 -6.90 16.51
N SER A 244 6.33 -7.54 16.79
CA SER A 244 6.24 -8.64 17.77
C SER A 244 6.72 -9.99 17.24
N LEU A 245 6.91 -10.10 15.92
CA LEU A 245 7.43 -11.32 15.29
C LEU A 245 8.86 -11.61 15.81
N PRO A 246 9.19 -12.87 16.11
CA PRO A 246 10.55 -13.27 16.45
C PRO A 246 11.57 -12.76 15.44
N MET A 247 12.71 -12.24 15.91
CA MET A 247 13.74 -11.64 15.05
C MET A 247 14.21 -12.58 13.95
N GLU A 248 14.35 -13.88 14.25
CA GLU A 248 14.72 -14.91 13.28
C GLU A 248 13.74 -14.94 12.09
N LEU A 249 12.44 -14.93 12.37
CA LEU A 249 11.40 -14.94 11.33
C LEU A 249 11.40 -13.63 10.51
N GLN A 250 11.70 -12.50 11.15
CA GLN A 250 11.82 -11.25 10.42
C GLN A 250 13.02 -11.28 9.46
N LEU A 251 14.15 -11.87 9.86
CA LEU A 251 15.34 -12.02 9.02
C LEU A 251 15.09 -13.00 7.88
N GLU A 252 14.50 -14.16 8.17
CA GLU A 252 14.08 -15.14 7.15
C GLU A 252 13.16 -14.50 6.11
N GLY A 253 12.17 -13.73 6.56
CA GLY A 253 11.25 -13.00 5.68
C GLY A 253 11.96 -11.92 4.83
N LEU A 254 12.95 -11.23 5.40
CA LEU A 254 13.75 -10.24 4.65
C LEU A 254 14.60 -10.92 3.57
N VAL A 255 15.28 -12.01 3.91
CA VAL A 255 16.08 -12.79 2.95
C VAL A 255 15.20 -13.35 1.84
N ALA A 256 14.05 -13.92 2.18
CA ALA A 256 13.08 -14.42 1.20
C ALA A 256 12.54 -13.30 0.30
N THR A 257 12.27 -12.11 0.84
CA THR A 257 11.83 -10.96 0.06
C THR A 257 12.89 -10.53 -0.97
N VAL A 258 14.16 -10.61 -0.59
CA VAL A 258 15.29 -10.33 -1.48
C VAL A 258 15.45 -11.40 -2.55
N ASP A 259 15.35 -12.67 -2.18
CA ASP A 259 15.43 -13.79 -3.12
C ASP A 259 14.27 -13.79 -4.12
N LEU A 260 13.12 -13.25 -3.70
CA LEU A 260 11.95 -13.10 -4.56
C LEU A 260 11.97 -11.83 -5.42
N ALA A 261 12.92 -10.92 -5.25
CA ALA A 261 12.84 -9.58 -5.83
C ALA A 261 12.58 -9.58 -7.35
N GLU A 262 13.14 -10.55 -8.09
CA GLU A 262 12.94 -10.71 -9.54
C GLU A 262 11.54 -11.24 -9.91
N HIS A 263 10.93 -12.04 -9.04
CA HIS A 263 9.60 -12.63 -9.22
C HIS A 263 8.47 -11.77 -8.64
N LEU A 264 8.76 -10.74 -7.83
CA LEU A 264 7.76 -9.86 -7.21
C LEU A 264 6.72 -9.32 -8.21
N PRO A 265 7.06 -8.90 -9.45
CA PRO A 265 6.05 -8.47 -10.42
C PRO A 265 5.02 -9.57 -10.73
N ASP A 266 5.47 -10.81 -10.96
CA ASP A 266 4.62 -11.96 -11.29
C ASP A 266 3.78 -12.40 -10.09
N VAL A 267 4.37 -12.37 -8.89
CA VAL A 267 3.67 -12.61 -7.62
C VAL A 267 2.54 -11.62 -7.43
N MET A 268 2.82 -10.33 -7.59
CA MET A 268 1.81 -9.27 -7.44
C MET A 268 0.70 -9.38 -8.48
N GLU A 269 1.03 -9.64 -9.74
CA GLU A 269 0.03 -9.87 -10.80
C GLU A 269 -0.88 -11.07 -10.48
N THR A 270 -0.29 -12.14 -9.97
CA THR A 270 -1.01 -13.34 -9.56
C THR A 270 -1.94 -13.06 -8.38
N MET A 271 -1.46 -12.34 -7.36
CA MET A 271 -2.26 -11.91 -6.22
C MET A 271 -3.43 -11.03 -6.65
N VAL A 272 -3.19 -10.04 -7.51
CA VAL A 272 -4.25 -9.15 -8.02
C VAL A 272 -5.28 -9.96 -8.81
N SER A 273 -4.85 -10.88 -9.67
CA SER A 273 -5.76 -11.73 -10.44
C SER A 273 -6.65 -12.58 -9.53
N LEU A 274 -6.06 -13.28 -8.56
CA LEU A 274 -6.79 -14.09 -7.58
C LEU A 274 -7.74 -13.25 -6.73
N TYR A 275 -7.29 -12.06 -6.29
CA TYR A 275 -8.12 -11.12 -5.56
C TYR A 275 -9.32 -10.69 -6.39
N VAL A 276 -9.12 -10.22 -7.63
CA VAL A 276 -10.19 -9.78 -8.53
C VAL A 276 -11.22 -10.90 -8.74
N ASP A 277 -10.76 -12.14 -8.91
CA ASP A 277 -11.62 -13.33 -9.05
C ASP A 277 -12.25 -13.79 -7.73
N GLY A 278 -11.89 -13.17 -6.60
CA GLY A 278 -12.40 -13.51 -5.27
C GLY A 278 -11.85 -14.83 -4.73
N ARG A 279 -10.76 -15.36 -5.30
CA ARG A 279 -10.12 -16.61 -4.90
C ARG A 279 -9.07 -16.37 -3.82
N ILE A 280 -9.47 -15.89 -2.65
CA ILE A 280 -8.54 -15.40 -1.62
C ILE A 280 -7.69 -16.53 -1.03
N ALA A 281 -8.29 -17.67 -0.71
CA ALA A 281 -7.56 -18.82 -0.16
C ALA A 281 -6.56 -19.46 -1.14
N MET A 282 -6.62 -19.13 -2.43
CA MET A 282 -5.66 -19.57 -3.42
C MET A 282 -4.34 -18.80 -3.37
N ILE A 283 -4.31 -17.59 -2.79
CA ILE A 283 -3.16 -16.68 -2.89
C ILE A 283 -1.89 -17.36 -2.36
N MET A 284 -1.93 -17.86 -1.13
CA MET A 284 -0.75 -18.41 -0.45
C MET A 284 -0.28 -19.72 -1.09
N PRO A 285 -1.16 -20.73 -1.31
CA PRO A 285 -0.74 -21.99 -1.92
C PRO A 285 -0.25 -21.80 -3.37
N THR A 286 -0.76 -20.79 -4.10
CA THR A 286 -0.26 -20.46 -5.44
C THR A 286 1.17 -19.95 -5.39
N ILE A 287 1.49 -19.05 -4.46
CA ILE A 287 2.84 -18.47 -4.33
C ILE A 287 3.84 -19.54 -3.89
N GLU A 288 3.46 -20.36 -2.91
CA GLU A 288 4.26 -21.48 -2.41
C GLU A 288 4.53 -22.51 -3.50
N ALA A 289 3.54 -22.84 -4.31
CA ALA A 289 3.72 -23.75 -5.42
C ALA A 289 4.57 -23.12 -6.54
N ALA A 290 4.31 -21.87 -6.91
CA ALA A 290 4.96 -21.27 -8.06
C ALA A 290 6.44 -20.96 -7.81
N ILE A 291 6.81 -20.60 -6.59
CA ILE A 291 8.16 -20.13 -6.28
C ILE A 291 8.78 -20.95 -5.14
N PRO A 292 9.98 -21.54 -5.35
CA PRO A 292 10.75 -22.14 -4.28
C PRO A 292 10.96 -21.15 -3.13
N ASN A 293 10.64 -21.56 -1.90
CA ASN A 293 10.67 -20.70 -0.70
C ASN A 293 9.73 -19.48 -0.74
N GLY A 294 8.77 -19.42 -1.67
CA GLY A 294 7.79 -18.33 -1.75
C GLY A 294 6.91 -18.20 -0.50
N GLY A 295 6.66 -19.32 0.21
CA GLY A 295 6.00 -19.32 1.52
C GLY A 295 6.80 -18.59 2.61
N VAL A 296 8.12 -18.44 2.47
CA VAL A 296 8.94 -17.76 3.48
C VAL A 296 8.69 -16.24 3.52
N LEU A 297 8.10 -15.64 2.48
CA LEU A 297 7.61 -14.25 2.54
C LEU A 297 6.67 -13.97 3.72
N VAL A 298 6.02 -15.04 4.17
CA VAL A 298 4.96 -15.06 5.17
C VAL A 298 5.29 -16.10 6.26
N GLY A 299 6.52 -16.62 6.26
CA GLY A 299 6.99 -17.73 7.07
C GLY A 299 6.65 -19.07 6.40
N GLY A 300 7.64 -19.94 6.15
CA GLY A 300 7.36 -21.32 5.74
C GLY A 300 7.23 -22.21 6.97
N GLY A 301 6.34 -23.21 6.96
CA GLY A 301 6.20 -24.16 8.07
C GLY A 301 5.78 -23.48 9.38
N ASP A 302 6.52 -23.72 10.47
CA ASP A 302 6.20 -23.16 11.79
C ASP A 302 6.29 -21.62 11.82
N GLY A 303 7.11 -21.01 10.96
CA GLY A 303 7.19 -19.55 10.81
C GLY A 303 5.91 -18.94 10.23
N TYR A 304 5.19 -19.68 9.37
CA TYR A 304 3.90 -19.26 8.82
C TYR A 304 2.87 -19.09 9.92
N ALA A 305 2.81 -20.08 10.80
CA ALA A 305 1.81 -20.14 11.86
C ALA A 305 1.95 -18.97 12.84
N GLU A 306 3.18 -18.56 13.19
CA GLU A 306 3.38 -17.39 14.06
C GLU A 306 3.04 -16.09 13.33
N PHE A 307 3.37 -15.96 12.03
CA PHE A 307 2.94 -14.80 11.24
C PHE A 307 1.41 -14.72 11.14
N GLU A 308 0.75 -15.83 10.79
CA GLU A 308 -0.70 -15.94 10.69
C GLU A 308 -1.35 -15.59 12.04
N GLU A 309 -0.86 -16.15 13.15
CA GLU A 309 -1.42 -15.87 14.47
C GLU A 309 -1.34 -14.38 14.82
N ARG A 310 -0.15 -13.76 14.65
CA ARG A 310 0.09 -12.37 15.09
C ARG A 310 -0.50 -11.33 14.15
N ILE A 311 -0.40 -11.55 12.84
CA ILE A 311 -0.73 -10.55 11.81
C ILE A 311 -2.15 -10.72 11.28
N VAL A 312 -2.74 -11.91 11.43
CA VAL A 312 -4.10 -12.21 10.96
C VAL A 312 -5.00 -12.56 12.14
N THR A 313 -4.78 -13.67 12.83
CA THR A 313 -5.74 -14.24 13.81
C THR A 313 -6.02 -13.32 15.00
N ASP A 314 -4.98 -12.85 15.70
CA ASP A 314 -5.15 -11.94 16.85
C ASP A 314 -5.84 -10.64 16.46
N ARG A 315 -5.54 -10.15 15.27
CA ARG A 315 -6.15 -8.95 14.69
C ARG A 315 -7.60 -9.21 14.29
N ASN A 316 -7.92 -10.37 13.72
CA ASN A 316 -9.29 -10.80 13.41
C ASN A 316 -10.16 -10.78 14.65
N ARG A 317 -9.71 -11.40 15.75
CA ARG A 317 -10.43 -11.43 17.03
C ARG A 317 -10.74 -10.02 17.53
N ARG A 318 -9.72 -9.15 17.55
CA ARG A 318 -9.86 -7.74 17.97
C ARG A 318 -10.81 -6.95 17.07
N MET A 319 -10.66 -7.06 15.75
CA MET A 319 -11.49 -6.36 14.77
C MET A 319 -12.95 -6.84 14.84
N ALA A 320 -13.17 -8.16 14.93
CA ALA A 320 -14.50 -8.76 15.04
C ALA A 320 -15.23 -8.32 16.32
N GLU A 321 -14.52 -8.17 17.44
CA GLU A 321 -15.06 -7.59 18.67
C GLU A 321 -15.39 -6.09 18.50
N ARG A 322 -14.44 -5.31 17.99
CA ARG A 322 -14.56 -3.85 17.89
C ARG A 322 -15.62 -3.40 16.89
N MET A 323 -15.93 -4.20 15.87
CA MET A 323 -16.98 -3.85 14.89
C MET A 323 -18.40 -4.10 15.41
N GLN A 324 -18.59 -4.86 16.51
CA GLN A 324 -19.93 -5.22 17.00
C GLN A 324 -20.88 -4.02 17.24
N PRO A 325 -20.44 -2.90 17.84
CA PRO A 325 -21.30 -1.73 18.01
C PRO A 325 -21.73 -1.10 16.69
N MET A 326 -20.81 -1.03 15.70
CA MET A 326 -21.11 -0.49 14.37
C MET A 326 -22.09 -1.39 13.62
N LEU A 327 -21.91 -2.71 13.69
CA LEU A 327 -22.83 -3.70 13.10
C LEU A 327 -24.21 -3.65 13.76
N THR A 328 -24.27 -3.48 15.09
CA THR A 328 -25.53 -3.36 15.84
C THR A 328 -26.29 -2.08 15.49
N ALA A 329 -25.59 -0.99 15.22
CA ALA A 329 -26.21 0.23 14.69
C ALA A 329 -26.76 0.04 13.25
N GLY A 330 -26.23 -0.94 12.51
CA GLY A 330 -26.65 -1.32 11.17
C GLY A 330 -26.19 -0.38 10.07
N ALA A 331 -26.40 -0.80 8.81
CA ALA A 331 -26.00 -0.04 7.61
C ALA A 331 -24.52 0.37 7.62
N ALA A 332 -23.63 -0.48 8.13
CA ALA A 332 -22.20 -0.26 8.05
C ALA A 332 -21.62 -0.89 6.78
N PHE A 333 -20.70 -0.20 6.12
CA PHE A 333 -19.79 -0.80 5.16
C PHE A 333 -18.45 -1.00 5.86
N VAL A 334 -18.08 -2.25 6.14
CA VAL A 334 -16.82 -2.63 6.77
C VAL A 334 -15.84 -3.04 5.69
N ALA A 335 -14.63 -2.52 5.72
CA ALA A 335 -13.57 -2.84 4.77
C ALA A 335 -12.28 -3.20 5.53
N VAL A 336 -11.83 -4.44 5.36
CA VAL A 336 -10.63 -5.01 5.99
C VAL A 336 -9.85 -5.78 4.93
N GLY A 337 -8.54 -5.96 5.10
CA GLY A 337 -7.71 -6.70 4.19
C GLY A 337 -8.28 -8.10 3.91
N ALA A 338 -8.27 -8.52 2.65
CA ALA A 338 -8.93 -9.75 2.22
C ALA A 338 -8.43 -11.00 2.94
N LEU A 339 -7.16 -11.02 3.38
CA LEU A 339 -6.59 -12.12 4.16
C LEU A 339 -7.24 -12.31 5.54
N HIS A 340 -7.98 -11.30 6.04
CA HIS A 340 -8.72 -11.40 7.29
C HIS A 340 -10.08 -12.13 7.16
N LEU A 341 -10.51 -12.49 5.94
CA LEU A 341 -11.82 -13.11 5.70
C LEU A 341 -11.85 -14.65 5.83
N PRO A 342 -10.91 -15.41 5.23
CA PRO A 342 -10.97 -16.86 5.20
C PRO A 342 -10.59 -17.52 6.53
N GLY A 343 -10.91 -18.81 6.65
CA GLY A 343 -10.53 -19.66 7.78
C GLY A 343 -11.54 -19.65 8.93
N GLU A 344 -11.36 -20.60 9.85
CA GLU A 344 -12.20 -20.73 11.05
C GLU A 344 -11.99 -19.56 12.03
N GLU A 345 -10.79 -18.97 12.02
CA GLU A 345 -10.46 -17.74 12.76
C GLU A 345 -10.60 -16.48 11.90
N GLY A 346 -11.15 -16.61 10.68
CA GLY A 346 -11.46 -15.49 9.79
C GLY A 346 -12.63 -14.65 10.32
N ILE A 347 -12.67 -13.36 9.99
CA ILE A 347 -13.75 -12.45 10.45
C ILE A 347 -15.13 -12.98 10.06
N VAL A 348 -15.27 -13.62 8.89
CA VAL A 348 -16.56 -14.22 8.47
C VAL A 348 -17.04 -15.29 9.46
N ALA A 349 -16.14 -16.15 9.93
CA ALA A 349 -16.46 -17.19 10.90
C ALA A 349 -16.70 -16.60 12.30
N LEU A 350 -15.84 -15.68 12.76
CA LEU A 350 -15.98 -15.00 14.05
C LEU A 350 -17.30 -14.22 14.16
N LEU A 351 -17.74 -13.57 13.09
CA LEU A 351 -19.03 -12.87 13.08
C LEU A 351 -20.22 -13.85 13.15
N ARG A 352 -20.12 -15.02 12.51
CA ARG A 352 -21.14 -16.07 12.65
C ARG A 352 -21.19 -16.62 14.07
N GLU A 353 -20.05 -16.81 14.71
CA GLU A 353 -19.96 -17.21 16.12
C GLU A 353 -20.59 -16.16 17.04
N ALA A 354 -20.38 -14.87 16.75
CA ALA A 354 -21.03 -13.76 17.44
C ALA A 354 -22.55 -13.61 17.16
N GLY A 355 -23.15 -14.54 16.39
CA GLY A 355 -24.58 -14.63 16.16
C GLY A 355 -25.10 -13.79 14.99
N TRP A 356 -24.23 -13.35 14.08
CA TRP A 356 -24.63 -12.72 12.82
C TRP A 356 -24.86 -13.77 11.74
N THR A 357 -25.81 -13.51 10.83
CA THR A 357 -25.89 -14.26 9.57
C THR A 357 -24.96 -13.60 8.56
N VAL A 358 -23.92 -14.32 8.13
CA VAL A 358 -22.94 -13.79 7.15
C VAL A 358 -22.96 -14.63 5.88
N THR A 359 -23.27 -14.01 4.75
CA THR A 359 -23.44 -14.67 3.44
C THR A 359 -22.63 -13.97 2.37
N ARG A 360 -22.09 -14.72 1.39
CA ARG A 360 -21.36 -14.14 0.25
C ARG A 360 -22.32 -13.30 -0.60
N ALA A 361 -21.83 -12.16 -1.10
CA ALA A 361 -22.65 -11.14 -1.75
C ALA A 361 -22.01 -10.50 -3.02
N ASP A 362 -20.88 -11.03 -3.50
CA ASP A 362 -20.25 -10.63 -4.76
C ASP A 362 -20.66 -11.48 -5.97
#